data_AF-A0A535XVJ7-F1
#
_entry.id   AF-A0A535XVJ7-F1
#
_cell.length_a   1.000
_cell.length_b   1.000
_cell.length_c   1.000
_cell.angle_alpha   90.00
_cell.angle_beta   90.00
_cell.angle_gamma   90.00
#
_symmetry.space_group_name_H-M   'P 1'
#
loop_
_entity.id
_entity.type
_entity.pdbx_description
1 polymer ?
#
loop_
_entity_poly.entity_id
_entity_poly.type
_entity_poly.pdbx_seq_one_letter_code
_entity_poly.pdbx_strand_id
1 'polypeptide(L)'
;VASVEDALARGATVLLIGTAAAGGRIPDGYRPALARALESGVEVWNGLHERVLADPELAAAAKRGGANVRELRESPRDLPIGGHRARREGARVVLTVGSDAAVGKMTASL
;
A
#
# COMPACT_ATOMS: atom_id res chain seq x y z
N VAL A 1 -19.11 1.56 -5.93
CA VAL A 1 -18.34 2.41 -6.86
C VAL A 1 -17.87 1.49 -7.98
N ALA A 2 -18.19 1.79 -9.25
CA ALA A 2 -17.86 0.89 -10.35
C ALA A 2 -16.60 1.30 -11.11
N SER A 3 -16.15 2.56 -10.98
CA SER A 3 -14.96 3.09 -11.64
C SER A 3 -14.20 4.12 -10.80
N VAL A 4 -13.04 4.56 -11.29
CA VAL A 4 -12.26 5.64 -10.66
C VAL A 4 -13.02 6.96 -10.75
N GLU A 5 -13.68 7.25 -11.86
CA GLU A 5 -14.49 8.47 -12.06
C GLU A 5 -15.62 8.57 -11.03
N ASP A 6 -16.32 7.47 -10.77
CA ASP A 6 -17.35 7.41 -9.73
C ASP A 6 -16.78 7.73 -8.34
N ALA A 7 -15.56 7.27 -8.05
CA ALA A 7 -14.89 7.55 -6.79
C ALA A 7 -14.51 9.03 -6.68
N LEU A 8 -13.96 9.60 -7.76
CA LEU A 8 -13.58 11.00 -7.84
C LEU A 8 -14.80 11.92 -7.67
N ALA A 9 -15.92 11.60 -8.32
CA ALA A 9 -17.17 12.34 -8.17
C ALA A 9 -17.71 12.33 -6.72
N ARG A 10 -17.30 11.34 -5.92
CA ARG A 10 -17.62 11.22 -4.50
C ARG A 10 -16.55 11.83 -3.57
N GLY A 11 -15.54 12.48 -4.13
CA GLY A 11 -14.47 13.16 -3.38
C GLY A 11 -13.35 12.24 -2.91
N ALA A 12 -13.13 11.09 -3.55
CA ALA A 12 -12.00 10.23 -3.21
C ALA A 12 -10.67 10.92 -3.52
N THR A 13 -9.75 10.91 -2.55
CA THR A 13 -8.41 11.50 -2.67
C THR A 13 -7.29 10.45 -2.67
N VAL A 14 -7.61 9.21 -2.29
CA VAL A 14 -6.68 8.08 -2.21
C VAL A 14 -7.30 6.84 -2.85
N LEU A 15 -6.52 6.15 -3.68
CA LEU A 15 -6.78 4.79 -4.17
C LEU A 15 -5.87 3.82 -3.41
N LEU A 16 -6.46 2.94 -2.60
CA LEU A 16 -5.76 1.86 -1.91
C LEU A 16 -5.93 0.54 -2.68
N ILE A 17 -4.83 -0.12 -3.02
CA ILE A 17 -4.88 -1.47 -3.60
C ILE A 17 -5.19 -2.47 -2.48
N GLY A 18 -6.48 -2.83 -2.36
CA GLY A 18 -7.01 -3.71 -1.31
C GLY A 18 -6.99 -5.20 -1.64
N THR A 19 -6.39 -5.60 -2.76
CA THR A 19 -6.33 -7.00 -3.21
C THR A 19 -4.91 -7.53 -3.16
N ALA A 20 -4.75 -8.83 -2.86
CA ALA A 20 -3.48 -9.53 -2.98
C ALA A 20 -3.50 -10.40 -4.24
N ALA A 21 -2.79 -9.97 -5.29
CA ALA A 21 -2.57 -10.79 -6.47
C ALA A 21 -1.51 -11.88 -6.19
N ALA A 22 -1.67 -13.06 -6.78
CA ALA A 22 -0.67 -14.11 -6.71
C ALA A 22 0.68 -13.60 -7.24
N GLY A 23 1.76 -13.84 -6.49
CA GLY A 23 3.10 -13.34 -6.83
C GLY A 23 3.33 -11.85 -6.55
N GLY A 24 2.34 -11.11 -6.05
CA GLY A 24 2.47 -9.71 -5.65
C GLY A 24 2.72 -8.73 -6.79
N ARG A 25 2.36 -9.09 -8.02
CA ARG A 25 2.41 -8.21 -9.20
C ARG A 25 1.16 -7.35 -9.31
N ILE A 26 1.26 -6.23 -10.02
CA ILE A 26 0.12 -5.42 -10.43
C ILE A 26 -0.55 -6.14 -11.62
N PRO A 27 -1.81 -6.57 -11.50
CA PRO A 27 -2.55 -7.14 -12.63
C PRO A 27 -2.68 -6.12 -13.77
N ASP A 28 -2.55 -6.58 -15.02
CA ASP A 28 -2.62 -5.67 -16.18
C ASP A 28 -3.95 -4.93 -16.26
N GLY A 29 -5.05 -5.57 -15.85
CA GLY A 29 -6.36 -4.93 -15.76
C GLY A 29 -6.44 -3.76 -14.77
N TYR A 30 -5.49 -3.61 -13.85
CA TYR A 30 -5.46 -2.49 -12.91
C TYR A 30 -4.76 -1.27 -13.50
N ARG A 31 -3.83 -1.46 -14.45
CA ARG A 31 -2.99 -0.37 -14.98
C ARG A 31 -3.81 0.80 -15.54
N PRO A 32 -4.91 0.60 -16.29
CA PRO A 32 -5.75 1.70 -16.76
C PRO A 32 -6.37 2.51 -15.61
N ALA A 33 -6.88 1.84 -14.57
CA ALA A 33 -7.48 2.50 -13.41
C ALA A 33 -6.42 3.25 -12.58
N LEU A 34 -5.23 2.67 -12.42
CA LEU A 34 -4.11 3.31 -11.74
C LEU A 34 -3.63 4.56 -12.50
N ALA A 35 -3.44 4.46 -13.81
CA ALA A 35 -3.07 5.60 -14.65
C ALA A 35 -4.09 6.74 -14.52
N ARG A 36 -5.39 6.40 -14.56
CA ARG A 36 -6.48 7.38 -14.43
C ARG A 36 -6.49 8.06 -13.07
N ALA A 37 -6.30 7.32 -11.98
CA ALA A 37 -6.22 7.87 -10.64
C ALA A 37 -5.03 8.83 -10.51
N LEU A 38 -3.85 8.39 -10.99
CA LEU A 38 -2.61 9.17 -10.97
C LEU A 38 -2.71 10.46 -11.78
N GLU A 39 -3.29 10.42 -12.98
CA GLU A 39 -3.55 11.61 -13.81
C GLU A 39 -4.53 12.58 -13.16
N SER A 40 -5.43 12.09 -12.33
CA SER A 40 -6.42 12.89 -11.62
C SER A 40 -5.89 13.49 -10.32
N GLY A 41 -4.60 13.29 -10.00
CA GLY A 41 -3.98 13.79 -8.78
C GLY A 41 -4.30 12.98 -7.51
N VAL A 42 -4.96 11.82 -7.65
CA VAL A 42 -5.29 10.94 -6.52
C VAL A 42 -4.04 10.18 -6.08
N GLU A 43 -3.79 10.15 -4.77
CA GLU A 43 -2.69 9.39 -4.20
C GLU A 43 -2.95 7.88 -4.34
N VAL A 44 -1.93 7.10 -4.70
CA VAL A 44 -2.04 5.64 -4.79
C VAL A 44 -1.26 5.00 -3.65
N TRP A 45 -1.93 4.18 -2.85
CA TRP A 45 -1.33 3.38 -1.78
C TRP A 45 -1.19 1.92 -2.23
N ASN A 46 0.05 1.47 -2.39
CA ASN A 46 0.36 0.16 -2.93
C ASN A 46 0.87 -0.80 -1.86
N GLY A 47 0.14 -1.89 -1.63
CA GLY A 47 0.53 -2.99 -0.76
C GLY A 47 1.12 -4.20 -1.51
N LEU A 48 1.31 -4.13 -2.82
CA LEU A 48 1.87 -5.22 -3.62
C LEU A 48 3.41 -5.23 -3.58
N HIS A 49 4.03 -6.28 -4.10
CA HIS A 49 5.49 -6.38 -4.21
C HIS A 49 6.04 -5.55 -5.38
N GLU A 50 5.32 -5.54 -6.50
CA GLU A 50 5.66 -4.71 -7.65
C GLU A 50 5.41 -3.24 -7.34
N ARG A 51 6.41 -2.39 -7.59
CA ARG A 51 6.33 -0.93 -7.41
C ARG A 51 5.52 -0.31 -8.55
N VAL A 52 4.60 0.59 -8.22
CA VAL A 52 3.75 1.28 -9.22
C VAL A 52 4.62 2.15 -10.12
N LEU A 53 5.54 2.93 -9.53
CA LEU A 53 6.38 3.87 -10.27
C LEU A 53 7.56 3.20 -11.01
N ALA A 54 7.71 1.87 -10.93
CA ALA A 54 8.63 1.15 -11.78
C ALA A 54 8.08 0.97 -13.20
N ASP A 55 6.76 1.10 -13.40
CA ASP A 55 6.13 1.19 -14.71
C ASP A 55 6.30 2.62 -15.27
N PRO A 56 6.99 2.80 -16.41
CA PRO A 56 7.19 4.11 -17.02
C PRO A 56 5.88 4.84 -17.38
N GLU A 57 4.83 4.12 -17.76
CA GLU A 57 3.54 4.73 -18.13
C GLU A 57 2.83 5.28 -16.90
N LEU A 58 2.84 4.52 -15.80
CA LEU A 58 2.28 4.95 -14.52
C LEU A 58 3.10 6.09 -13.89
N ALA A 59 4.43 6.05 -14.01
CA ALA A 59 5.29 7.15 -13.58
C ALA A 59 5.00 8.44 -14.37
N ALA A 60 4.79 8.33 -15.69
CA ALA A 60 4.41 9.47 -16.51
C ALA A 60 3.00 10.00 -16.15
N ALA A 61 2.04 9.12 -15.87
CA ALA A 61 0.70 9.49 -15.40
C ALA A 61 0.75 10.25 -14.07
N ALA A 62 1.50 9.75 -13.09
CA ALA A 62 1.71 10.40 -11.80
C ALA A 62 2.29 11.82 -11.98
N LYS A 63 3.29 11.95 -12.86
CA LYS A 63 3.89 13.26 -13.19
C LYS A 63 2.90 14.22 -13.83
N ARG A 64 2.00 13.74 -14.70
CA ARG A 64 0.97 14.58 -15.35
C ARG A 64 -0.05 15.10 -14.35
N GLY A 65 -0.54 14.24 -13.45
CA GLY A 65 -1.56 14.61 -12.48
C GLY A 65 -1.03 15.22 -11.18
N GLY A 66 0.29 15.17 -10.94
CA GLY A 66 0.90 15.60 -9.68
C GLY A 66 0.61 14.66 -8.51
N ALA A 67 0.20 13.42 -8.78
CA ALA A 67 -0.12 12.42 -7.77
C ALA A 67 1.14 11.82 -7.13
N ASN A 68 1.02 11.45 -5.86
CA ASN A 68 2.04 10.69 -5.14
C ASN A 68 1.67 9.20 -5.08
N VAL A 69 2.70 8.36 -4.97
CA VAL A 69 2.54 6.93 -4.70
C VAL A 69 3.21 6.60 -3.36
N ARG A 70 2.47 5.91 -2.50
CA ARG A 70 2.98 5.37 -1.25
C ARG A 70 3.16 3.85 -1.37
N GLU A 71 4.42 3.42 -1.43
CA GLU A 71 4.81 2.01 -1.44
C GLU A 71 4.83 1.45 0.00
N LEU A 72 3.74 0.81 0.43
CA LEU A 72 3.55 0.37 1.82
C LEU A 72 4.51 -0.76 2.24
N ARG A 73 5.14 -1.44 1.27
CA ARG A 73 6.12 -2.51 1.50
C ARG A 73 7.56 -2.04 1.41
N GLU A 74 7.81 -0.76 1.20
CA GLU A 74 9.16 -0.21 1.23
C GLU A 74 9.68 -0.17 2.67
N SER A 75 10.75 -0.93 2.92
CA SER A 75 11.44 -0.91 4.21
C SER A 75 12.11 0.45 4.45
N PRO A 76 12.19 0.92 5.71
CA PRO A 76 13.02 2.08 6.06
C PRO A 76 14.48 1.89 5.63
N ARG A 77 15.10 2.95 5.11
CA ARG A 77 16.48 2.91 4.57
C ARG A 77 17.53 2.60 5.65
N ASP A 78 17.27 3.02 6.87
CA ASP A 78 18.17 3.00 8.02
C ASP A 78 17.71 1.99 9.08
N LEU A 79 17.21 0.83 8.64
CA LEU A 79 16.75 -0.21 9.58
C LEU A 79 17.95 -0.89 10.27
N PRO A 80 18.15 -0.67 11.58
CA PRO A 80 19.28 -1.26 12.31
C PRO A 80 19.06 -2.76 12.55
N ILE A 81 20.16 -3.49 12.74
CA ILE A 81 20.10 -4.90 13.13
C ILE A 81 19.35 -5.04 14.47
N GLY A 82 18.47 -6.05 14.54
CA GLY A 82 17.74 -6.37 15.77
C GLY A 82 18.71 -6.75 16.89
N GLY A 83 18.51 -6.19 18.08
CA GLY A 83 19.33 -6.47 19.26
C GLY A 83 18.56 -6.22 20.55
N HIS A 84 19.21 -6.47 21.69
CA HIS A 84 18.61 -6.23 23.01
C HIS A 84 18.43 -4.73 23.23
N ARG A 85 17.22 -4.23 22.97
CA ARG A 85 16.81 -2.87 23.31
C ARG A 85 16.13 -2.87 24.66
N ALA A 86 16.47 -1.89 25.49
CA ALA A 86 15.69 -1.62 26.69
C ALA A 86 14.22 -1.39 26.28
N ARG A 87 13.31 -2.03 27.02
CA ARG A 87 11.89 -1.76 26.82
C ARG A 87 11.63 -0.31 27.18
N ARG A 88 10.72 0.34 26.44
CA ARG A 88 10.23 1.67 26.81
C ARG A 88 9.66 1.61 28.24
N GLU A 89 10.07 2.52 29.10
CA GLU A 89 9.61 2.56 30.48
C GLU A 89 8.07 2.66 30.54
N GLY A 90 7.47 1.88 31.44
CA GLY A 90 6.01 1.76 31.56
C GLY A 90 5.30 0.99 30.45
N ALA A 91 6.00 0.50 29.41
CA ALA A 91 5.37 -0.21 28.31
C ALA A 91 5.16 -1.71 28.59
N ARG A 92 3.91 -2.17 28.50
CA ARG A 92 3.57 -3.59 28.36
C ARG A 92 3.55 -3.94 26.87
N VAL A 93 4.37 -4.90 26.47
CA VAL A 93 4.44 -5.39 25.07
C VAL A 93 3.69 -6.72 24.99
N VAL A 94 2.66 -6.77 24.17
CA VAL A 94 1.87 -7.98 23.89
C VAL A 94 2.10 -8.37 22.44
N LEU A 95 2.46 -9.63 22.19
CA LEU A 95 2.62 -10.19 20.85
C LEU A 95 1.61 -11.32 20.65
N THR A 96 0.71 -11.17 19.69
CA THR A 96 -0.16 -12.26 19.25
C THR A 96 0.59 -13.23 18.35
N VAL A 97 0.67 -14.49 18.77
CA VAL A 97 1.19 -15.61 18.00
C VAL A 97 0.06 -16.56 17.62
N GLY A 98 0.23 -17.35 16.57
CA GLY A 98 -0.77 -18.31 16.10
C GLY A 98 -0.11 -19.45 15.34
N SER A 99 -0.81 -20.58 15.24
CA SER A 99 -0.31 -21.80 14.61
C SER A 99 -0.16 -21.71 13.09
N ASP A 100 -0.82 -20.74 12.44
CA ASP A 100 -0.79 -20.55 10.99
C ASP A 100 -0.94 -19.06 10.60
N ALA A 101 -0.75 -18.73 9.31
CA ALA A 101 -1.09 -17.46 8.69
C ALA A 101 -2.62 -17.27 8.57
N ALA A 102 -3.07 -16.02 8.38
CA ALA A 102 -4.49 -15.69 8.19
C ALA A 102 -5.51 -16.12 9.29
N VAL A 103 -5.08 -16.67 10.43
CA VAL A 103 -5.94 -17.10 11.55
C VAL A 103 -6.44 -15.97 12.48
N GLY A 104 -6.48 -14.72 12.02
CA GLY A 104 -7.00 -13.61 12.82
C GLY A 104 -6.03 -13.01 13.85
N LYS A 105 -4.70 -13.22 13.72
CA LYS A 105 -3.68 -12.61 14.63
C LYS A 105 -3.80 -11.08 14.70
N MET A 106 -4.02 -10.42 13.55
CA MET A 106 -4.27 -8.98 13.49
C MET A 106 -5.57 -8.62 14.21
N THR A 107 -6.66 -9.35 13.94
CA THR A 107 -7.97 -9.12 14.56
C THR A 107 -7.91 -9.26 16.09
N ALA A 108 -7.18 -10.24 16.61
CA ALA A 108 -7.00 -10.43 18.04
C ALA A 108 -6.14 -9.34 18.72
N SER A 109 -5.39 -8.55 17.94
CA SER A 109 -4.57 -7.45 18.44
C SER A 109 -5.30 -6.09 18.46
N LEU A 110 -6.41 -5.97 17.73
CA LEU A 110 -7.24 -4.76 17.64
C LEU A 110 -8.21 -4.69 18.81
#